data_AF-J4GJ19-F1
#
_entry.id   AF-J4GJ19-F1
#
_cell.length_a   1.000
_cell.length_b   1.000
_cell.length_c   1.000
_cell.angle_alpha   90.00
_cell.angle_beta   90.00
_cell.angle_gamma   90.00
#
_symmetry.space_group_name_H-M   'P 1'
#
loop_
_entity.id
_entity.type
_entity.pdbx_description
1 polymer ?
#
loop_
_entity_poly.entity_id
_entity_poly.type
_entity_poly.pdbx_seq_one_letter_code
_entity_poly.pdbx_strand_id
1 'polypeptide(L)'
;MAHPYARLYTRRESTKRRKMWNHALEKMIFTPEELSTMGAPHRRTIYTSSLEAHIDRLHEQLLDYNLFPVSFESLECFRGLNCKTAKSMVAGLQLDAAELRLKRLELERASTALRNTLQQQPPAPAPRQPHSTLGVRRRSLDGAT
;
A
#
# COMPACT_ATOMS: atom_id res chain seq x y z
N MET A 1 16.60 -3.77 -12.99
CA MET A 1 15.59 -4.00 -11.93
C MET A 1 14.20 -3.85 -12.55
N ALA A 2 13.30 -4.81 -12.35
CA ALA A 2 11.93 -4.69 -12.84
C ALA A 2 11.17 -3.61 -12.05
N HIS A 3 10.32 -2.82 -12.72
CA HIS A 3 9.54 -1.75 -12.08
C HIS A 3 8.59 -2.34 -11.01
N PRO A 4 8.49 -1.75 -9.80
CA PRO A 4 7.74 -2.33 -8.67
C PRO A 4 6.26 -2.59 -8.97
N TYR A 5 5.66 -1.85 -9.91
CA TYR A 5 4.26 -2.02 -10.31
C TYR A 5 4.04 -2.87 -11.58
N ALA A 6 5.08 -3.49 -12.15
CA ALA A 6 4.97 -4.26 -13.40
C ALA A 6 3.88 -5.36 -13.34
N ARG A 7 3.66 -5.96 -12.16
CA ARG A 7 2.65 -6.99 -11.91
C ARG A 7 1.19 -6.48 -11.86
N LEU A 8 1.00 -5.16 -11.74
CA LEU A 8 -0.33 -4.56 -11.70
C LEU A 8 -0.93 -4.44 -13.10
N TYR A 9 -0.08 -4.18 -14.09
CA TYR A 9 -0.49 -3.98 -15.47
C TYR A 9 -0.92 -5.28 -16.16
N THR A 10 -0.37 -6.43 -15.77
CA THR A 10 -0.72 -7.74 -16.34
C THR A 10 -2.09 -8.25 -15.89
N ARG A 11 -2.71 -7.64 -14.87
CA ARG A 11 -4.00 -8.09 -14.30
C ARG A 11 -5.23 -7.46 -14.97
N ARG A 12 -5.07 -6.42 -15.80
CA ARG A 12 -6.18 -5.63 -16.36
C ARG A 12 -7.09 -6.39 -17.34
N GLU A 13 -6.70 -7.57 -17.84
CA GLU A 13 -7.41 -8.26 -18.93
C GLU A 13 -8.48 -9.29 -18.48
N SER A 14 -8.69 -9.50 -17.18
CA SER A 14 -9.69 -10.48 -16.73
C SER A 14 -11.11 -9.90 -16.74
N THR A 15 -11.85 -10.21 -17.82
CA THR A 15 -13.31 -10.23 -18.01
C THR A 15 -14.18 -9.56 -16.92
N LYS A 16 -15.03 -8.63 -17.38
CA LYS A 16 -16.11 -7.93 -16.65
C LYS A 16 -17.16 -8.90 -16.06
N ARG A 17 -16.79 -9.78 -15.13
CA ARG A 17 -17.76 -10.52 -14.31
C ARG A 17 -18.30 -9.57 -13.25
N ARG A 18 -19.63 -9.54 -13.09
CA ARG A 18 -20.24 -8.94 -11.91
C ARG A 18 -19.63 -9.61 -10.68
N LYS A 19 -18.85 -8.84 -9.92
CA LYS A 19 -18.29 -9.29 -8.66
C LYS A 19 -19.48 -9.59 -7.76
N MET A 20 -19.62 -10.85 -7.36
CA MET A 20 -20.63 -11.25 -6.39
C MET A 20 -20.48 -10.33 -5.18
N TRP A 21 -21.58 -9.75 -4.72
CA TRP A 21 -21.55 -8.86 -3.56
C TRP A 21 -21.02 -9.67 -2.39
N ASN A 22 -19.77 -9.40 -2.02
CA ASN A 22 -19.17 -10.08 -0.89
C ASN A 22 -19.69 -9.34 0.33
N HIS A 23 -20.56 -10.00 1.11
CA HIS A 23 -21.05 -9.55 2.42
C HIS A 23 -19.93 -9.51 3.48
N ALA A 24 -18.69 -9.21 3.07
CA ALA A 24 -17.50 -9.18 3.92
C ALA A 24 -17.68 -8.20 5.10
N LEU A 25 -18.27 -7.04 4.84
CA LEU A 25 -18.53 -6.05 5.87
C LEU A 25 -19.70 -6.42 6.77
N GLU A 26 -20.72 -7.10 6.23
CA GLU A 26 -21.79 -7.66 7.06
C GLU A 26 -21.24 -8.70 8.03
N LYS A 27 -20.24 -9.51 7.64
CA LYS A 27 -19.56 -10.45 8.55
C LYS A 27 -18.74 -9.78 9.67
N MET A 28 -18.48 -8.48 9.57
CA MET A 28 -17.84 -7.72 10.65
C MET A 28 -18.85 -7.11 11.62
N ILE A 29 -20.13 -7.04 11.23
CA ILE A 29 -21.21 -6.41 12.00
C ILE A 29 -22.14 -7.47 12.60
N PHE A 30 -22.39 -8.55 11.86
CA PHE A 30 -23.28 -9.64 12.24
C PHE A 30 -22.52 -10.93 12.44
N THR A 31 -22.93 -11.67 13.46
CA THR A 31 -22.56 -13.07 13.66
C THR A 31 -23.22 -13.97 12.60
N PRO A 32 -22.70 -15.19 12.39
CA PRO A 32 -23.31 -16.15 11.47
C PRO A 32 -24.77 -16.49 11.83
N GLU A 33 -25.10 -16.48 13.12
CA GLU A 33 -26.46 -16.74 13.63
C GLU A 33 -27.42 -15.60 13.29
N GLU A 34 -26.99 -14.34 13.49
CA GLU A 34 -27.78 -13.17 13.11
C GLU A 34 -28.01 -13.09 11.60
N LEU A 35 -27.02 -13.49 10.79
CA LEU A 35 -27.16 -13.54 9.33
C LEU A 35 -28.20 -14.58 8.87
N SER A 36 -28.31 -15.71 9.56
CA SER A 36 -29.24 -16.78 9.21
C SER A 36 -30.66 -16.54 9.74
N THR A 37 -30.79 -15.88 10.89
CA THR A 37 -32.07 -15.69 11.58
C THR A 37 -32.76 -14.35 11.28
N MET A 38 -32.00 -13.26 11.14
CA MET A 38 -32.59 -11.94 10.94
C MET A 38 -33.00 -11.74 9.49
N GLY A 39 -34.17 -11.16 9.24
CA GLY A 39 -34.61 -10.83 7.88
C GLY A 39 -33.76 -9.74 7.21
N ALA A 40 -33.62 -9.82 5.89
CA ALA A 40 -32.84 -8.86 5.09
C ALA A 40 -33.20 -7.38 5.29
N PRO A 41 -34.48 -6.97 5.49
CA PRO A 41 -34.81 -5.57 5.78
C PRO A 41 -34.20 -5.07 7.09
N HIS A 42 -34.25 -5.88 8.15
CA HIS A 42 -33.74 -5.50 9.47
C HIS A 42 -32.21 -5.43 9.47
N ARG A 43 -31.55 -6.40 8.83
CA ARG A 43 -30.09 -6.38 8.62
C ARG A 43 -29.65 -5.13 7.83
N ARG A 44 -30.41 -4.72 6.81
CA ARG A 44 -30.10 -3.50 6.04
C ARG A 44 -30.13 -2.24 6.89
N THR A 45 -31.10 -2.10 7.78
CA THR A 45 -31.19 -0.95 8.70
C THR A 45 -29.95 -0.89 9.60
N ILE A 46 -29.63 -2.00 10.27
CA ILE A 46 -28.49 -2.06 11.19
C ILE A 46 -27.15 -1.87 10.46
N TYR A 47 -27.01 -2.46 9.27
CA TYR A 47 -25.81 -2.28 8.45
C TYR A 47 -25.62 -0.82 8.06
N THR A 48 -26.69 -0.13 7.64
CA THR A 48 -26.64 1.28 7.24
C THR A 48 -26.28 2.17 8.42
N SER A 49 -26.96 2.01 9.57
CA SER A 49 -26.65 2.80 10.77
C SER A 49 -25.24 2.56 11.28
N SER A 50 -24.74 1.33 11.17
CA SER A 50 -23.35 0.98 11.55
C SER A 50 -22.33 1.65 10.64
N LEU A 51 -22.61 1.75 9.33
CA LEU A 51 -21.75 2.46 8.39
C LEU A 51 -21.76 3.97 8.62
N GLU A 52 -22.92 4.57 8.86
CA GLU A 52 -23.07 5.99 9.18
C GLU A 52 -22.26 6.35 10.42
N ALA A 53 -22.43 5.60 11.51
CA ALA A 53 -21.65 5.80 12.74
C ALA A 53 -20.13 5.60 12.55
N HIS A 54 -19.70 4.80 11.57
CA HIS A 54 -18.28 4.68 11.25
C HIS A 54 -17.75 5.89 10.47
N ILE A 55 -18.54 6.39 9.51
CA ILE A 55 -18.22 7.60 8.75
C ILE A 55 -18.12 8.80 9.70
N ASP A 56 -19.04 8.94 10.65
CA ASP A 56 -19.02 10.02 11.63
C ASP A 56 -17.73 10.01 12.46
N ARG A 57 -17.32 8.84 12.97
CA ARG A 57 -16.04 8.68 13.69
C ARG A 57 -14.82 9.03 12.84
N LEU A 58 -14.83 8.70 11.55
CA LEU A 58 -13.74 9.09 10.63
C LEU A 58 -13.71 10.60 10.43
N HIS A 59 -14.87 11.23 10.32
CA HIS A 59 -14.96 12.69 10.25
C HIS A 59 -14.41 13.33 11.53
N GLU A 60 -14.80 12.84 12.71
CA GLU A 60 -14.26 13.31 13.99
C GLU A 60 -12.73 13.20 14.04
N GLN A 61 -12.17 12.04 13.67
CA GLN A 61 -10.72 11.85 13.62
C GLN A 61 -9.99 12.84 12.70
N LEU A 62 -10.57 13.11 11.54
CA LEU A 62 -9.99 14.07 10.60
C LEU A 62 -10.07 15.52 11.15
N LEU A 63 -11.05 15.82 12.00
CA LEU A 63 -11.25 17.15 12.61
C LEU A 63 -10.18 17.35 13.66
N ASP A 64 -9.94 16.34 14.48
CA ASP A 64 -8.86 16.34 15.48
C ASP A 64 -7.49 16.57 14.84
N TYR A 65 -7.25 16.00 13.65
CA TYR A 65 -5.99 16.19 12.93
C TYR A 65 -5.88 17.52 12.19
N ASN A 66 -6.92 18.38 12.23
CA ASN A 66 -7.02 19.61 11.41
C ASN A 66 -6.71 19.35 9.92
N LEU A 67 -7.03 18.15 9.41
CA LEU A 67 -6.77 17.75 8.03
C LEU A 67 -7.92 18.13 7.09
N PHE A 68 -8.84 18.99 7.53
CA PHE A 68 -9.95 19.48 6.72
C PHE A 68 -9.59 20.81 6.05
N PRO A 69 -9.52 20.86 4.70
CA PRO A 69 -9.13 22.07 3.98
C PRO A 69 -10.23 23.14 3.91
N VAL A 70 -11.43 22.87 4.42
CA VAL A 70 -12.64 23.69 4.19
C VAL A 70 -13.33 24.01 5.52
N SER A 71 -13.60 25.29 5.77
CA SER A 71 -14.38 25.75 6.93
C SER A 71 -15.82 25.22 6.86
N PHE A 72 -16.39 24.84 8.00
CA PHE A 72 -17.80 24.43 8.10
C PHE A 72 -18.77 25.49 7.58
N GLU A 73 -18.43 26.77 7.73
CA GLU A 73 -19.25 27.89 7.24
C GLU A 73 -19.31 27.95 5.71
N SER A 74 -18.30 27.39 5.04
CA SER A 74 -18.24 27.29 3.57
C SER A 74 -18.79 25.97 3.02
N LEU A 75 -19.22 25.04 3.89
CA LEU A 75 -19.84 23.80 3.46
C LEU A 75 -21.32 24.03 3.16
N GLU A 76 -21.68 24.12 1.88
CA GLU A 76 -23.08 23.98 1.48
C GLU A 76 -23.49 22.51 1.64
N CYS A 77 -24.40 22.23 2.58
CA CYS A 77 -24.86 20.87 2.88
C CYS A 77 -25.51 20.22 1.65
N PHE A 78 -24.75 19.37 0.95
CA PHE A 78 -25.12 18.49 -0.17
C PHE A 78 -26.12 19.04 -1.20
N ARG A 79 -26.20 20.37 -1.35
CA ARG A 79 -27.21 21.01 -2.19
C ARG A 79 -26.89 20.69 -3.65
N GLY A 80 -27.76 19.91 -4.29
CA GLY A 80 -27.62 19.55 -5.70
C GLY A 80 -26.76 18.32 -6.00
N LEU A 81 -26.26 17.57 -5.00
CA LEU A 81 -25.56 16.32 -5.29
C LEU A 81 -26.55 15.20 -5.61
N ASN A 82 -26.65 14.84 -6.89
CA ASN A 82 -27.48 13.72 -7.34
C ASN A 82 -26.97 12.39 -6.76
N CYS A 83 -27.89 11.54 -6.28
CA CYS A 83 -27.58 10.21 -5.76
C CYS A 83 -26.83 9.32 -6.78
N LYS A 84 -27.04 9.52 -8.08
CA LYS A 84 -26.26 8.84 -9.13
C LYS A 84 -24.80 9.28 -9.12
N THR A 85 -24.55 10.58 -8.98
CA THR A 85 -23.21 11.16 -8.89
C THR A 85 -22.50 10.68 -7.64
N ALA A 86 -23.16 10.72 -6.48
CA ALA A 86 -22.61 10.21 -5.23
C ALA A 86 -22.21 8.73 -5.34
N LYS A 87 -23.07 7.87 -5.92
CA LYS A 87 -22.77 6.46 -6.15
C LYS A 87 -21.54 6.25 -7.04
N SER A 88 -21.44 6.99 -8.14
CA SER A 88 -20.28 6.92 -9.05
C SER A 88 -18.99 7.37 -8.37
N MET A 89 -19.03 8.43 -7.57
CA MET A 89 -17.88 8.90 -6.79
C MET A 89 -17.41 7.85 -5.79
N VAL A 90 -18.32 7.29 -4.99
CA VAL A 90 -17.99 6.24 -4.01
C VAL A 90 -17.42 5.00 -4.71
N ALA A 91 -17.97 4.61 -5.86
CA ALA A 91 -17.43 3.50 -6.65
C ALA A 91 -16.01 3.77 -7.16
N GLY A 92 -15.73 5.00 -7.61
CA GLY A 92 -14.39 5.45 -8.01
C GLY A 92 -13.40 5.42 -6.84
N LEU A 93 -13.77 6.01 -5.71
CA LEU A 93 -12.94 6.00 -4.49
C LEU A 93 -12.63 4.58 -4.01
N GLN A 94 -13.60 3.66 -4.08
CA GLN A 94 -13.38 2.26 -3.71
C GLN A 94 -12.38 1.57 -4.66
N LEU A 95 -12.42 1.89 -5.96
CA LEU A 95 -11.45 1.39 -6.93
C LEU A 95 -10.05 1.94 -6.63
N ASP A 96 -9.95 3.24 -6.42
CA ASP A 96 -8.69 3.92 -6.12
C ASP A 96 -8.07 3.39 -4.82
N ALA A 97 -8.88 3.21 -3.77
CA ALA A 97 -8.42 2.63 -2.51
C ALA A 97 -7.92 1.19 -2.68
N ALA A 98 -8.58 0.38 -3.51
CA ALA A 98 -8.13 -0.97 -3.81
C ALA A 98 -6.80 -0.97 -4.59
N GLU A 99 -6.65 -0.05 -5.55
CA GLU A 99 -5.40 0.12 -6.30
C GLU A 99 -4.25 0.59 -5.40
N LEU A 100 -4.50 1.57 -4.53
CA LEU A 100 -3.52 2.07 -3.57
C LEU A 100 -3.07 1.00 -2.58
N ARG A 101 -3.99 0.17 -2.06
CA ARG A 101 -3.65 -0.97 -1.20
C ARG A 101 -2.72 -1.96 -1.91
N LEU A 102 -2.97 -2.22 -3.19
CA LEU A 102 -2.16 -3.13 -3.99
C LEU A 102 -0.78 -2.53 -4.31
N LYS A 103 -0.72 -1.25 -4.67
CA LYS A 103 0.54 -0.50 -4.85
C LYS A 103 1.38 -0.50 -3.57
N ARG A 104 0.75 -0.27 -2.42
CA ARG A 104 1.40 -0.32 -1.10
C ARG A 104 2.00 -1.71 -0.84
N LEU A 105 1.26 -2.78 -1.10
CA LEU A 105 1.76 -4.15 -0.91
C LEU A 105 2.98 -4.46 -1.80
N GLU A 106 2.97 -4.03 -3.06
CA GLU A 106 4.13 -4.22 -3.95
C GLU A 106 5.34 -3.38 -3.51
N LEU A 107 5.12 -2.16 -2.99
CA LEU A 107 6.18 -1.36 -2.39
C LEU A 107 6.78 -2.03 -1.15
N GLU A 108 5.94 -2.56 -0.25
CA GLU A 108 6.40 -3.28 0.95
C GLU A 108 7.26 -4.50 0.56
N ARG A 109 6.85 -5.26 -0.48
CA ARG A 109 7.62 -6.39 -1.02
C ARG A 109 8.96 -5.96 -1.60
N ALA A 110 8.96 -4.93 -2.45
CA ALA A 110 10.19 -4.42 -3.06
C ALA A 110 11.16 -3.87 -2.01
N SER A 111 10.66 -3.13 -1.02
CA SER A 111 11.46 -2.63 0.10
C SER A 111 12.07 -3.76 0.92
N THR A 112 11.30 -4.81 1.21
CA THR A 112 11.78 -5.98 1.95
C THR A 112 12.87 -6.72 1.17
N ALA A 113 12.68 -6.92 -0.14
CA ALA A 113 13.69 -7.56 -0.99
C ALA A 113 15.00 -6.76 -1.02
N LEU A 114 14.92 -5.42 -1.17
CA LEU A 114 16.10 -4.55 -1.15
C LEU A 114 16.83 -4.60 0.20
N ARG A 115 16.10 -4.55 1.32
CA ARG A 115 16.69 -4.68 2.67
C ARG A 115 17.45 -6.00 2.82
N ASN A 116 16.87 -7.11 2.36
CA ASN A 116 17.51 -8.42 2.40
C ASN A 116 18.80 -8.46 1.56
N THR A 117 18.80 -7.88 0.35
CA THR A 117 20.00 -7.80 -0.49
C THR A 117 21.11 -6.98 0.17
N LEU A 118 20.77 -5.84 0.78
CA LEU A 118 21.74 -4.99 1.48
C LEU A 118 22.32 -5.68 2.73
N GLN A 119 21.51 -6.47 3.45
CA GLN A 119 21.98 -7.23 4.61
C GLN A 119 22.87 -8.43 4.24
N GLN A 120 22.72 -8.98 3.03
CA GLN A 120 23.53 -10.09 2.52
C GLN A 120 24.83 -9.63 1.85
N GLN A 121 25.10 -8.32 1.79
CA GLN A 121 26.33 -7.81 1.21
C GLN A 121 27.51 -8.15 2.14
N PRO A 122 28.46 -9.01 1.72
CA PRO A 122 29.62 -9.34 2.55
C PRO A 122 30.44 -8.08 2.82
N PRO A 123 31.16 -8.00 3.95
CA PRO A 123 32.06 -6.88 4.22
C PRO A 123 33.01 -6.73 3.04
N ALA A 124 33.13 -5.49 2.53
CA ALA A 124 33.97 -5.19 1.39
C ALA A 124 35.36 -5.82 1.58
N PRO A 125 35.93 -6.52 0.58
CA PRO A 125 37.25 -7.09 0.70
C PRO A 125 38.21 -5.95 1.05
N ALA A 126 38.94 -6.12 2.16
CA ALA A 126 39.87 -5.12 2.66
C ALA A 126 40.77 -4.61 1.53
N PRO A 127 41.05 -3.29 1.45
CA PRO A 127 41.91 -2.74 0.42
C PRO A 127 43.23 -3.51 0.42
N ARG A 128 43.56 -4.15 -0.70
CA ARG A 128 44.80 -4.88 -0.87
C ARG A 128 45.94 -3.90 -0.65
N GLN A 129 46.64 -4.06 0.48
CA GLN A 129 47.83 -3.26 0.73
C GLN A 129 48.87 -3.56 -0.37
N PRO A 130 49.48 -2.54 -0.98
CA PRO A 130 50.53 -2.74 -1.96
C PRO A 130 51.72 -3.40 -1.24
N HIS A 131 52.04 -4.61 -1.66
CA HIS A 131 53.24 -5.34 -1.28
C HIS A 131 54.44 -4.51 -1.76
N SER A 132 55.15 -3.89 -0.82
CA SER A 132 56.45 -3.28 -1.07
C SER A 132 57.46 -4.38 -1.38
N THR A 133 57.72 -4.61 -2.66
CA THR A 133 58.86 -5.38 -3.13
C THR A 133 60.11 -4.49 -3.12
N LEU A 134 60.71 -4.31 -1.93
CA LEU A 134 62.08 -3.81 -1.83
C LEU A 134 63.06 -4.92 -2.23
N GLY A 135 63.19 -5.13 -3.54
CA GLY A 135 64.27 -5.91 -4.12
C GLY A 135 65.56 -5.09 -4.13
N VAL A 136 66.34 -5.18 -3.05
CA VAL A 136 67.72 -4.64 -3.02
C VAL A 136 68.60 -5.51 -3.92
N ARG A 137 68.78 -5.07 -5.16
CA ARG A 137 69.67 -5.72 -6.14
C ARG A 137 71.10 -5.21 -5.91
N ARG A 138 71.89 -5.91 -5.08
CA ARG A 138 73.34 -5.68 -4.99
C ARG A 138 73.98 -6.07 -6.33
N ARG A 139 74.48 -5.08 -7.08
CA ARG A 139 75.44 -5.31 -8.16
C ARG A 139 76.82 -5.48 -7.51
N SER A 140 77.40 -6.66 -7.63
CA SER A 140 78.84 -6.88 -7.48
C SER A 140 79.40 -6.93 -8.89
N LEU A 141 80.23 -5.96 -9.24
CA LEU A 141 81.03 -5.94 -10.45
C LEU A 141 82.50 -5.91 -10.05
N ASP A 142 83.26 -6.73 -10.77
CA ASP A 142 84.68 -6.60 -11.10
C ASP A 142 85.62 -7.65 -10.50
N GLY A 143 85.92 -8.62 -11.38
CA GLY A 143 87.08 -9.49 -11.36
C GLY A 143 87.46 -9.78 -12.81
N ALA A 144 88.40 -9.01 -13.36
CA ALA A 144 89.08 -9.29 -14.62
C ALA A 144 90.40 -8.49 -14.69
N THR A 145 91.49 -9.06 -14.17
CA THR A 145 92.72 -9.45 -14.87
C THR A 145 93.82 -9.79 -13.87
#